data_AF-A0A328C1G1-F1
#
_entry.id   AF-A0A328C1G1-F1
#
_cell.length_a   1.000
_cell.length_b   1.000
_cell.length_c   1.000
_cell.angle_alpha   90.00
_cell.angle_beta   90.00
_cell.angle_gamma   90.00
#
_symmetry.space_group_name_H-M   'P 1'
#
loop_
_entity.id
_entity.type
_entity.pdbx_description
1 polymer ?
#
loop_
_entity_poly.entity_id
_entity_poly.type
_entity_poly.pdbx_seq_one_letter_code
_entity_poly.pdbx_strand_id
1 'polypeptide(L)'
;MKNIFEKISLTKHPVRYWLLFLGMVIWFCFIASFHPKQIRKERETSIIRQEIFNEISKMQGSYKQISGRGTRFVLKADFSNSINYDRVKFLNNIVALGYTPKSSDFTNNYRTITFCKNNKSLDIGGYKELLIYYDEDSDVCSK
;
A
#
# COMPACT_ATOMS: atom_id res chain seq x y z
N MET A 1 -72.93 1.22 -16.55
CA MET A 1 -71.67 0.74 -17.15
C MET A 1 -70.91 1.93 -17.73
N LYS A 2 -69.76 2.31 -17.15
CA LYS A 2 -68.58 2.82 -17.88
C LYS A 2 -67.40 2.94 -16.92
N ASN A 3 -66.31 2.29 -17.33
CA ASN A 3 -65.05 2.09 -16.66
C ASN A 3 -64.34 3.41 -16.32
N ILE A 4 -63.98 3.57 -15.05
CA ILE A 4 -62.95 4.52 -14.60
C ILE A 4 -61.70 3.67 -14.34
N PHE A 5 -61.06 3.22 -15.41
CA PHE A 5 -59.67 2.80 -15.36
C PHE A 5 -58.87 3.95 -15.94
N GLU A 6 -58.43 4.83 -15.03
CA GLU A 6 -57.39 5.82 -15.31
C GLU A 6 -56.16 5.08 -15.83
N LYS A 7 -56.03 5.11 -17.14
CA LYS A 7 -54.84 4.73 -17.87
C LYS A 7 -53.78 5.77 -17.50
N ILE A 8 -52.95 5.45 -16.50
CA ILE A 8 -51.73 6.21 -16.19
C ILE A 8 -50.90 6.23 -17.47
N SER A 9 -50.95 7.36 -18.16
CA SER A 9 -50.21 7.61 -19.40
C SER A 9 -48.74 7.82 -19.05
N LEU A 10 -48.05 6.71 -18.85
CA LEU A 10 -46.60 6.62 -18.70
C LEU A 10 -45.93 6.62 -20.08
N THR A 11 -46.28 7.59 -20.94
CA THR A 11 -45.71 7.69 -22.28
C THR A 11 -45.66 9.14 -22.72
N LYS A 12 -44.68 9.91 -22.23
CA LYS A 12 -44.41 11.21 -22.85
C LYS A 12 -42.97 11.57 -23.18
N HIS A 13 -41.93 10.92 -22.63
CA HIS A 13 -40.55 11.27 -23.02
C HIS A 13 -39.55 10.08 -22.94
N PRO A 14 -39.62 9.09 -23.85
CA PRO A 14 -38.68 7.95 -23.85
C PRO A 14 -37.22 8.38 -24.07
N VAL A 15 -36.99 9.48 -24.78
CA VAL A 15 -35.64 9.96 -25.17
C VAL A 15 -34.86 10.55 -23.99
N ARG A 16 -35.54 11.23 -23.06
CA ARG A 16 -34.90 11.84 -21.88
C ARG A 16 -34.39 10.81 -20.87
N TYR A 17 -35.14 9.72 -20.68
CA TYR A 17 -34.72 8.63 -19.80
C TYR A 17 -33.54 7.85 -20.38
N TRP A 18 -33.47 7.70 -21.70
CA TRP A 18 -32.38 6.98 -22.38
C TRP A 18 -31.03 7.70 -22.24
N LEU A 19 -31.02 9.04 -22.34
CA LEU A 19 -29.82 9.86 -22.13
C LEU A 19 -29.33 9.81 -20.67
N LEU A 20 -30.25 9.83 -19.70
CA LEU A 20 -29.89 9.69 -18.28
C LEU A 20 -29.32 8.29 -17.97
N PHE A 21 -29.87 7.24 -18.58
CA PHE A 21 -29.37 5.88 -18.43
C PHE A 21 -27.97 5.72 -19.04
N LEU A 22 -27.73 6.30 -20.22
CA LEU A 22 -26.40 6.32 -20.86
C LEU A 22 -25.37 7.08 -20.01
N GLY A 23 -25.73 8.23 -19.45
CA GLY A 23 -24.86 8.97 -18.53
C GLY A 23 -24.50 8.17 -17.29
N MET A 24 -25.46 7.40 -16.75
CA MET A 24 -25.25 6.56 -15.56
C MET A 24 -24.36 5.34 -15.85
N VAL A 25 -24.50 4.72 -17.03
CA VAL A 25 -23.65 3.61 -17.49
C VAL A 25 -22.22 4.07 -17.76
N ILE A 26 -22.05 5.23 -18.42
CA ILE A 26 -20.73 5.81 -18.67
C ILE A 26 -20.04 6.15 -17.34
N TRP A 27 -20.76 6.73 -16.37
CA TRP A 27 -20.22 6.99 -15.03
C TRP A 27 -19.78 5.68 -14.35
N PHE A 28 -20.59 4.62 -14.39
CA PHE A 28 -20.22 3.32 -13.82
C PHE A 28 -18.96 2.72 -14.45
N CYS A 29 -18.80 2.83 -15.77
CA CYS A 29 -17.58 2.36 -16.47
C CYS A 29 -16.32 3.16 -16.09
N PHE A 30 -16.46 4.45 -15.81
CA PHE A 30 -15.35 5.29 -15.33
C PHE A 30 -14.90 4.92 -13.91
N ILE A 31 -15.82 4.63 -12.99
CA ILE A 31 -15.48 4.21 -11.62
C ILE A 31 -14.77 2.85 -11.62
N ALA A 32 -15.24 1.90 -12.42
CA ALA A 32 -14.66 0.55 -12.49
C ALA A 32 -13.21 0.55 -13.03
N SER A 33 -12.84 1.54 -13.86
CA SER A 33 -11.52 1.61 -14.49
C SER A 33 -10.41 2.19 -13.57
N PHE A 34 -10.78 2.88 -12.48
CA PHE A 34 -9.81 3.53 -11.57
C PHE A 34 -9.33 2.63 -10.41
N HIS A 35 -10.13 1.67 -9.97
CA HIS A 35 -9.81 0.80 -8.83
C HIS A 35 -8.74 -0.31 -9.05
N PRO A 36 -8.55 -0.92 -10.25
CA PRO A 36 -7.68 -2.10 -10.36
C PRO A 36 -6.19 -1.76 -10.12
N LYS A 37 -5.76 -0.53 -10.41
CA LYS A 37 -4.38 -0.10 -10.16
C LYS A 37 -4.08 0.05 -8.67
N GLN A 38 -5.01 0.59 -7.89
CA GLN A 38 -4.85 0.70 -6.43
C GLN A 38 -4.82 -0.68 -5.77
N ILE A 39 -5.74 -1.58 -6.12
CA ILE A 39 -5.79 -2.94 -5.55
C ILE A 39 -4.47 -3.70 -5.79
N ARG A 40 -3.86 -3.54 -6.97
CA ARG A 40 -2.56 -4.18 -7.28
C ARG A 40 -1.43 -3.65 -6.39
N LYS A 41 -1.33 -2.33 -6.25
CA LYS A 41 -0.32 -1.67 -5.40
C LYS A 41 -0.43 -2.10 -3.94
N GLU A 42 -1.65 -2.15 -3.40
CA GLU A 42 -1.89 -2.62 -2.04
C GLU A 42 -1.49 -4.09 -1.83
N ARG A 43 -1.73 -4.96 -2.83
CA ARG A 43 -1.29 -6.36 -2.78
C ARG A 43 0.23 -6.46 -2.75
N GLU A 44 0.93 -5.71 -3.61
CA GLU A 44 2.40 -5.71 -3.64
C GLU A 44 2.97 -5.24 -2.29
N THR A 45 2.39 -4.18 -1.72
CA THR A 45 2.76 -3.68 -0.39
C THR A 45 2.51 -4.71 0.71
N SER A 46 1.41 -5.47 0.64
CA SER A 46 1.13 -6.56 1.58
C SER A 46 2.15 -7.69 1.49
N ILE A 47 2.62 -8.03 0.28
CA ILE A 47 3.63 -9.08 0.07
C ILE A 47 4.95 -8.66 0.72
N ILE A 48 5.41 -7.43 0.44
CA ILE A 48 6.65 -6.89 1.01
C ILE A 48 6.57 -6.83 2.54
N ARG A 49 5.43 -6.40 3.08
CA ARG A 49 5.21 -6.40 4.53
C ARG A 49 5.35 -7.80 5.12
N GLN A 50 4.77 -8.80 4.47
CA GLN A 50 4.84 -10.20 4.92
C GLN A 50 6.27 -10.76 4.85
N GLU A 51 7.02 -10.43 3.80
CA GLU A 51 8.44 -10.82 3.68
C GLU A 51 9.28 -10.25 4.82
N ILE A 52 9.09 -8.96 5.15
CA ILE A 52 9.75 -8.31 6.28
C ILE A 52 9.36 -8.96 7.60
N PHE A 53 8.08 -9.26 7.82
CA PHE A 53 7.61 -9.96 9.03
C PHE A 53 8.20 -11.35 9.18
N ASN A 54 8.28 -12.11 8.08
CA ASN A 54 8.88 -13.43 8.09
C ASN A 54 10.36 -13.33 8.47
N GLU A 55 11.08 -12.32 7.97
CA GLU A 55 12.48 -12.12 8.32
C GLU A 55 12.69 -11.73 9.78
N ILE A 56 11.89 -10.79 10.29
CA ILE A 56 11.90 -10.43 11.73
C ILE A 56 11.65 -11.67 12.58
N SER A 57 10.67 -12.50 12.20
CA SER A 57 10.30 -13.71 12.95
C SER A 57 11.37 -14.79 12.91
N LYS A 58 12.05 -15.00 11.76
CA LYS A 58 13.19 -15.92 11.64
C LYS A 58 14.34 -15.52 12.56
N MET A 59 14.54 -14.23 12.74
CA MET A 59 15.51 -13.67 13.68
C MET A 59 14.97 -13.56 15.10
N GLN A 60 13.84 -14.21 15.45
CA GLN A 60 13.22 -14.19 16.78
C GLN A 60 12.96 -12.77 17.32
N GLY A 61 12.72 -11.81 16.42
CA GLY A 61 12.25 -10.48 16.79
C GLY A 61 10.74 -10.46 16.98
N SER A 62 10.26 -9.46 17.71
CA SER A 62 8.84 -9.10 17.74
C SER A 62 8.58 -7.91 16.83
N TYR A 63 7.35 -7.73 16.36
CA TYR A 63 7.00 -6.58 15.54
C TYR A 63 5.61 -6.06 15.84
N LYS A 64 5.41 -4.77 15.56
CA LYS A 64 4.12 -4.08 15.63
C LYS A 64 4.01 -3.09 14.49
N GLN A 65 2.89 -3.11 13.78
CA GLN A 65 2.55 -2.04 12.84
C GLN A 65 2.07 -0.82 13.63
N ILE A 66 2.76 0.31 13.46
CA ILE A 66 2.44 1.57 14.14
C ILE A 66 1.40 2.33 13.33
N SER A 67 1.57 2.40 12.00
CA SER A 67 0.69 3.17 11.13
C SER A 67 0.77 2.71 9.67
N GLY A 68 -0.07 3.33 8.83
CA GLY A 68 -0.16 3.11 7.38
C GLY A 68 -1.17 2.03 6.99
N ARG A 69 -1.78 2.23 5.82
CA ARG A 69 -2.69 1.30 5.12
C ARG A 69 -2.44 1.43 3.62
N GLY A 70 -2.80 0.40 2.87
CA GLY A 70 -2.63 0.39 1.41
C GLY A 70 -1.15 0.37 1.01
N THR A 71 -0.70 1.43 0.33
CA THR A 71 0.61 1.55 -0.33
C THR A 71 1.75 2.04 0.58
N ARG A 72 1.46 2.30 1.86
CA ARG A 72 2.42 2.77 2.86
C ARG A 72 2.26 2.02 4.18
N PHE A 73 3.35 1.78 4.88
CA PHE A 73 3.30 1.24 6.24
C PHE A 73 4.49 1.68 7.09
N VAL A 74 4.27 1.66 8.40
CA VAL A 74 5.32 1.86 9.41
C VAL A 74 5.29 0.72 10.40
N LEU A 75 6.43 0.05 10.57
CA LEU A 75 6.62 -1.06 11.49
C LEU A 75 7.68 -0.70 12.52
N LYS A 76 7.42 -1.07 13.77
CA LYS A 76 8.46 -1.20 14.79
C LYS A 76 8.80 -2.67 14.92
N ALA A 77 10.07 -3.02 14.79
CA ALA A 77 10.59 -4.34 15.12
C ALA A 77 11.47 -4.22 16.38
N ASP A 78 11.35 -5.17 17.29
CA ASP A 78 12.13 -5.22 18.52
C ASP A 78 12.86 -6.57 18.62
N PHE A 79 14.18 -6.46 18.64
CA PHE A 79 15.15 -7.54 18.74
C PHE A 79 15.96 -7.48 20.04
N SER A 80 15.54 -6.69 21.03
CA SER A 80 16.26 -6.50 22.30
C SER A 80 16.55 -7.82 23.01
N ASN A 81 15.60 -8.76 22.93
CA ASN A 81 15.67 -10.09 23.51
C ASN A 81 16.10 -11.19 22.51
N SER A 82 16.42 -10.83 21.26
CA SER A 82 16.82 -11.80 20.26
C SER A 82 18.31 -12.09 20.34
N ILE A 83 18.64 -13.38 20.45
CA ILE A 83 20.02 -13.90 20.39
C ILE A 83 20.49 -14.00 18.93
N ASN A 84 19.55 -14.19 17.99
CA ASN A 84 19.82 -14.41 16.58
C ASN A 84 19.81 -13.11 15.75
N TYR A 85 19.68 -11.96 16.40
CA TYR A 85 19.65 -10.68 15.71
C TYR A 85 21.03 -10.35 15.13
N ASP A 86 21.08 -10.31 13.81
CA ASP A 86 22.20 -9.80 13.05
C ASP A 86 21.69 -8.71 12.10
N ARG A 87 22.03 -7.45 12.43
CA ARG A 87 21.64 -6.29 11.63
C ARG A 87 22.17 -6.39 10.21
N VAL A 88 23.42 -6.84 10.04
CA VAL A 88 24.04 -6.91 8.70
C VAL A 88 23.31 -7.94 7.86
N LYS A 89 23.03 -9.12 8.42
CA LYS A 89 22.22 -10.15 7.76
C LYS A 89 20.82 -9.64 7.40
N PHE A 90 20.16 -8.91 8.31
CA PHE A 90 18.84 -8.33 8.06
C PHE A 90 18.87 -7.37 6.87
N LEU A 91 19.82 -6.44 6.85
CA LEU A 91 19.99 -5.49 5.74
C LEU A 91 20.36 -6.18 4.43
N ASN A 92 21.20 -7.23 4.47
CA ASN A 92 21.52 -8.02 3.29
C ASN A 92 20.30 -8.75 2.72
N ASN A 93 19.39 -9.21 3.58
CA ASN A 93 18.14 -9.83 3.12
C ASN A 93 17.22 -8.82 2.44
N ILE A 94 17.19 -7.56 2.91
CA ILE A 94 16.49 -6.47 2.20
C ILE A 94 17.10 -6.24 0.81
N VAL A 95 18.43 -6.29 0.69
CA VAL A 95 19.10 -6.21 -0.62
C VAL A 95 18.76 -7.39 -1.51
N ALA A 96 18.66 -8.60 -0.95
CA ALA A 96 18.24 -9.80 -1.68
C ALA A 96 16.79 -9.73 -2.18
N LEU A 97 15.93 -8.92 -1.55
CA LEU A 97 14.59 -8.59 -2.06
C LEU A 97 14.63 -7.61 -3.25
N GLY A 98 15.81 -7.21 -3.69
CA GLY A 98 16.04 -6.35 -4.85
C GLY A 98 16.00 -4.86 -4.54
N TYR A 99 16.15 -4.47 -3.27
CA TYR A 99 16.35 -3.06 -2.92
C TYR A 99 17.84 -2.70 -2.90
N THR A 100 18.17 -1.49 -3.34
CA THR A 100 19.54 -0.97 -3.32
C THR A 100 19.67 0.12 -2.27
N PRO A 101 20.74 0.12 -1.44
CA PRO A 101 20.97 1.20 -0.50
C PRO A 101 21.30 2.49 -1.27
N LYS A 102 20.61 3.60 -0.97
CA LYS A 102 20.80 4.88 -1.66
C LYS A 102 21.46 5.93 -0.77
N SER A 103 21.03 6.02 0.48
CA SER A 103 21.52 7.01 1.43
C SER A 103 21.42 6.51 2.85
N SER A 104 22.35 6.93 3.69
CA SER A 104 22.19 6.88 5.13
C SER A 104 21.96 8.29 5.63
N ASP A 105 20.78 8.55 6.18
CA ASP A 105 20.48 9.86 6.75
C ASP A 105 20.55 9.82 8.27
N PHE A 106 20.82 10.97 8.88
CA PHE A 106 20.85 11.11 10.33
C PHE A 106 19.62 11.91 10.76
N THR A 107 18.48 11.25 10.79
CA THR A 107 17.23 11.88 11.22
C THR A 107 17.00 11.56 12.70
N ASN A 108 16.85 12.59 13.54
CA ASN A 108 16.48 12.46 14.96
C ASN A 108 17.41 11.52 15.77
N ASN A 109 18.73 11.65 15.63
CA ASN A 109 19.75 10.84 16.33
C ASN A 109 19.79 9.33 15.99
N TYR A 110 19.04 8.87 14.98
CA TYR A 110 19.13 7.51 14.49
C TYR A 110 19.74 7.50 13.08
N ARG A 111 20.72 6.62 12.83
CA ARG A 111 21.14 6.31 11.45
C ARG A 111 20.02 5.56 10.77
N THR A 112 19.34 6.21 9.84
CA THR A 112 18.40 5.60 8.91
C THR A 112 19.14 5.22 7.64
N ILE A 113 18.81 4.07 7.07
CA ILE A 113 19.31 3.66 5.76
C ILE A 113 18.10 3.55 4.84
N THR A 114 18.12 4.31 3.76
CA THR A 114 17.10 4.29 2.72
C THR A 114 17.48 3.28 1.65
N PHE A 115 16.58 2.34 1.43
CA PHE A 115 16.65 1.32 0.40
C PHE A 115 15.64 1.63 -0.70
N CYS A 116 16.07 1.58 -1.96
CA CYS A 116 15.24 1.91 -3.11
C CYS A 116 15.03 0.70 -4.02
N LYS A 117 13.82 0.55 -4.56
CA LYS A 117 13.49 -0.40 -5.62
C LYS A 117 12.47 0.23 -6.56
N ASN A 118 12.92 0.62 -7.75
CA ASN A 118 12.14 1.47 -8.66
C ASN A 118 11.71 2.76 -7.93
N ASN A 119 10.43 3.10 -7.94
CA ASN A 119 9.82 4.21 -7.21
C ASN A 119 9.50 3.91 -5.73
N LYS A 120 9.88 2.72 -5.21
CA LYS A 120 9.55 2.30 -3.84
C LYS A 120 10.73 2.59 -2.91
N SER A 121 10.46 3.15 -1.73
CA SER A 121 11.46 3.33 -0.66
C SER A 121 11.15 2.49 0.56
N LEU A 122 12.21 2.02 1.22
CA LEU A 122 12.18 1.34 2.50
C LEU A 122 13.26 1.97 3.40
N ASP A 123 12.85 2.72 4.40
CA ASP A 123 13.75 3.37 5.34
C ASP A 123 13.84 2.53 6.62
N ILE A 124 15.07 2.20 7.03
CA ILE A 124 15.34 1.35 8.19
C ILE A 124 16.24 2.12 9.15
N GLY A 125 15.68 2.52 10.29
CA GLY A 125 16.38 3.23 11.37
C GLY A 125 16.53 2.40 12.63
N GLY A 126 17.58 2.65 13.41
CA GLY A 126 17.80 2.03 14.72
C GLY A 126 18.78 0.86 14.72
N TYR A 127 18.83 0.14 15.84
CA TYR A 127 19.69 -1.04 16.03
C TYR A 127 18.85 -2.24 16.50
N LYS A 128 18.71 -2.49 17.80
CA LYS A 128 17.85 -3.60 18.27
C LYS A 128 16.35 -3.26 18.21
N GLU A 129 16.00 -2.00 18.36
CA GLU A 129 14.67 -1.51 18.03
C GLU A 129 14.74 -0.84 16.65
N LEU A 130 14.20 -1.50 15.64
CA LEU A 130 14.16 -0.97 14.28
C LEU A 130 12.84 -0.26 14.01
N LEU A 131 12.93 0.90 13.37
CA LEU A 131 11.80 1.56 12.74
C LEU A 131 11.92 1.35 11.23
N ILE A 132 10.89 0.77 10.62
CA ILE A 132 10.85 0.43 9.20
C ILE A 132 9.69 1.21 8.57
N TYR A 133 10.00 2.13 7.67
CA TYR A 133 9.03 2.91 6.91
C TYR A 133 9.06 2.47 5.46
N TYR A 134 7.90 2.16 4.88
CA TYR A 134 7.77 1.80 3.48
C TYR A 134 6.84 2.77 2.76
N ASP A 135 7.26 3.20 1.57
CA ASP A 135 6.47 4.01 0.64
C ASP A 135 6.60 3.50 -0.79
N GLU A 136 5.47 3.15 -1.40
CA GLU A 136 5.44 2.64 -2.76
C GLU A 136 5.69 3.70 -3.84
N ASP A 137 5.39 4.97 -3.55
CA ASP A 137 5.51 6.10 -4.48
C ASP A 137 6.42 7.17 -3.87
N SER A 138 7.69 6.83 -3.70
CA SER A 138 8.71 7.67 -3.08
C SER A 138 9.47 8.50 -4.12
N ASP A 139 9.43 9.83 -3.94
CA ASP A 139 10.20 10.77 -4.74
C ASP A 139 11.71 10.59 -4.56
N VAL A 140 12.13 10.07 -3.40
CA VAL A 140 13.53 9.81 -3.07
C VAL A 140 14.14 8.79 -4.03
N CYS A 141 13.37 7.79 -4.44
CA CYS A 141 13.84 6.71 -5.31
C CYS A 141 13.61 6.97 -6.81
N SER A 142 12.83 7.99 -7.16
CA SER A 142 12.42 8.31 -8.54
C SER A 142 13.49 9.00 -9.40
N LYS A 143 14.78 8.67 -9.22
CA LYS A 143 15.90 9.20 -10.03
C LYS A 143 16.65 8.10 -10.76
#